data_AF-A0A953V5D2-F1
#
_entry.id   AF-A0A953V5D2-F1
#
_cell.length_a   1.000
_cell.length_b   1.000
_cell.length_c   1.000
_cell.angle_alpha   90.00
_cell.angle_beta   90.00
_cell.angle_gamma   90.00
#
_symmetry.space_group_name_H-M   'P 1'
#
loop_
_entity.id
_entity.type
_entity.pdbx_description
1 polymer ?
#
loop_
_entity_poly.entity_id
_entity_poly.type
_entity_poly.pdbx_seq_one_letter_code
_entity_poly.pdbx_strand_id
1 'polypeptide(L)'
;MRGCLLLLVGTVLCAQPAQKYPLVTLQIQGNKQIPTERIVAASGLKQGALVDKTDFDAARERLLESGAFESVGYSFKPAATVTGYDTTFEVVEVGTLYPYRFEALPASADALRAALKKQELLLGDKIPATPQVLNRYNAAIHQFFEGKVEVMGELNSDTGGLEIVFRPVGERAHIAEVKFTGNREMLTALLLQKLSKDAVGIPYSEPLVRRVLDSTVRPMYEEQGRIRVAFPEITAKKAENNDGVVVTIAIDEGPVYKLGTVALAGVPTTEVAALEKLDDWHKGDTANFARIEASLAKIRQRQRTQGYLQADTKVVRDIHDEDHTVNLTVNIERGPQFTLGKLNIQGLDLIGEPAIRKMWKIEPGQPFQDGYPEAFLNRVREEGIFDNLGKTRAESNIDNDSHTVDVTLFFSGAGTPLKNTGGKRR
;
A
#
# COMPACT_ATOMS: atom_id res chain seq x y z
N MET A 1 86.75 -12.67 44.32
CA MET A 1 85.42 -12.97 43.74
C MET A 1 85.22 -12.07 42.53
N ARG A 2 84.98 -12.66 41.35
CA ARG A 2 84.70 -11.95 40.09
C ARG A 2 83.29 -11.39 40.13
N GLY A 3 83.13 -10.09 39.86
CA GLY A 3 81.83 -9.44 39.63
C GLY A 3 81.85 -8.75 38.28
N CYS A 4 81.16 -9.34 37.30
CA CYS A 4 81.05 -8.88 35.93
C CYS A 4 80.08 -7.68 35.87
N LEU A 5 80.53 -6.54 35.33
CA LEU A 5 79.68 -5.37 35.10
C LEU A 5 79.04 -5.48 33.70
N LEU A 6 77.76 -5.88 33.64
CA LEU A 6 76.97 -5.85 32.42
C LEU A 6 76.49 -4.41 32.15
N LEU A 7 76.93 -3.84 31.03
CA LEU A 7 76.40 -2.59 30.48
C LEU A 7 75.16 -2.92 29.64
N LEU A 8 73.98 -2.52 30.13
CA LEU A 8 72.73 -2.56 29.35
C LEU A 8 72.68 -1.32 28.44
N VAL A 9 72.83 -1.52 27.13
CA VAL A 9 72.54 -0.49 26.12
C VAL A 9 71.05 -0.59 25.80
N GLY A 10 70.25 0.34 26.34
CA GLY A 10 68.84 0.48 25.99
C GLY A 10 68.70 1.12 24.61
N THR A 11 68.25 0.35 23.61
CA THR A 11 67.80 0.88 22.33
C THR A 11 66.44 1.55 22.51
N VAL A 12 66.43 2.88 22.49
CA VAL A 12 65.22 3.68 22.33
C VAL A 12 64.75 3.51 20.89
N LEU A 13 63.66 2.75 20.66
CA LEU A 13 62.93 2.81 19.39
C LEU A 13 62.21 4.16 19.33
N CYS A 14 62.82 5.14 18.67
CA CYS A 14 62.10 6.34 18.24
C CYS A 14 61.09 5.92 17.17
N ALA A 15 59.80 5.99 17.48
CA ALA A 15 58.74 5.90 16.48
C ALA A 15 58.90 7.08 15.52
N GLN A 16 59.24 6.81 14.25
CA GLN A 16 59.28 7.84 13.22
C GLN A 16 57.86 8.36 12.97
N PRO A 17 57.66 9.69 12.81
CA PRO A 17 56.36 10.24 12.48
C PRO A 17 55.89 9.69 11.13
N ALA A 18 54.60 9.31 11.05
CA ALA A 18 54.01 8.81 9.81
C ALA A 18 54.19 9.83 8.68
N GLN A 19 54.88 9.41 7.61
CA GLN A 19 55.17 10.29 6.48
C GLN A 19 53.93 10.40 5.59
N LYS A 20 53.40 11.62 5.45
CA LYS A 20 52.28 11.92 4.56
C LYS A 20 52.74 12.15 3.13
N TYR A 21 51.94 11.72 2.16
CA TYR A 21 52.20 11.90 0.74
C TYR A 21 50.98 12.42 -0.01
N PRO A 22 51.15 13.11 -1.15
CA PRO A 22 50.02 13.64 -1.92
C PRO A 22 49.05 12.54 -2.38
N LEU A 23 47.75 12.78 -2.27
CA LEU A 23 46.71 11.94 -2.88
C LEU A 23 46.67 12.19 -4.39
N VAL A 24 47.09 11.23 -5.19
CA VAL A 24 47.22 11.37 -6.64
C VAL A 24 45.92 11.03 -7.33
N THR A 25 45.30 9.89 -6.98
CA THR A 25 44.00 9.49 -7.51
C THR A 25 43.10 8.94 -6.40
N LEU A 26 41.80 9.20 -6.54
CA LEU A 26 40.75 8.65 -5.69
C LEU A 26 39.65 8.08 -6.58
N GLN A 27 39.53 6.76 -6.60
CA GLN A 27 38.49 6.05 -7.32
C GLN A 27 37.43 5.53 -6.35
N ILE A 28 36.17 5.56 -6.77
CA ILE A 28 35.06 4.93 -6.06
C ILE A 28 34.51 3.80 -6.91
N GLN A 29 34.30 2.63 -6.32
CA GLN A 29 33.73 1.45 -6.96
C GLN A 29 32.56 0.91 -6.13
N GLY A 30 31.59 0.30 -6.81
CA GLY A 30 30.43 -0.34 -6.17
C GLY A 30 29.21 0.57 -5.93
N ASN A 31 29.36 1.89 -6.12
CA ASN A 31 28.23 2.82 -6.08
C ASN A 31 27.27 2.61 -7.25
N LYS A 32 25.97 2.78 -7.00
CA LYS A 32 24.87 2.52 -7.94
C LYS A 32 23.96 3.72 -8.06
N GLN A 33 23.46 4.23 -6.93
CA GLN A 33 22.52 5.34 -6.87
C GLN A 33 23.22 6.65 -6.51
N ILE A 34 24.27 6.61 -5.70
CA ILE A 34 24.97 7.81 -5.24
C ILE A 34 26.09 8.14 -6.25
N PRO A 35 26.08 9.34 -6.85
CA PRO A 35 27.15 9.77 -7.77
C PRO A 35 28.53 9.78 -7.08
N THR A 36 29.54 9.30 -7.80
CA THR A 36 30.94 9.23 -7.34
C THR A 36 31.44 10.55 -6.75
N GLU A 37 31.13 11.68 -7.39
CA GLU A 37 31.53 13.01 -6.94
C GLU A 37 31.01 13.35 -5.53
N ARG A 38 29.79 12.92 -5.20
CA ARG A 38 29.20 13.12 -3.87
C ARG A 38 29.88 12.25 -2.82
N ILE A 39 30.25 11.02 -3.17
CA ILE A 39 30.97 10.11 -2.28
C ILE A 39 32.38 10.65 -2.02
N VAL A 40 33.07 11.13 -3.05
CA VAL A 40 34.36 11.81 -2.91
C VAL A 40 34.25 13.03 -2.01
N ALA A 41 33.26 13.90 -2.22
CA ALA A 41 33.03 15.05 -1.34
C ALA A 41 32.74 14.64 0.12
N ALA A 42 31.89 13.63 0.33
CA ALA A 42 31.54 13.12 1.66
C ALA A 42 32.71 12.42 2.37
N SER A 43 33.64 11.85 1.62
CA SER A 43 34.86 11.24 2.17
C SER A 43 35.75 12.27 2.88
N GLY A 44 35.67 13.55 2.50
CA GLY A 44 36.52 14.64 2.99
C GLY A 44 37.94 14.64 2.40
N LEU A 45 38.28 13.66 1.57
CA LEU A 45 39.57 13.60 0.88
C LEU A 45 39.58 14.54 -0.33
N LYS A 46 40.73 15.19 -0.56
CA LYS A 46 40.94 16.08 -1.70
C LYS A 46 42.16 15.64 -2.47
N GLN A 47 42.04 15.56 -3.79
CA GLN A 47 43.17 15.28 -4.66
C GLN A 47 44.27 16.34 -4.45
N GLY A 48 45.52 15.90 -4.38
CA GLY A 48 46.70 16.72 -4.07
C GLY A 48 46.96 16.96 -2.58
N ALA A 49 46.02 16.63 -1.68
CA ALA A 49 46.24 16.78 -0.24
C ALA A 49 47.28 15.76 0.27
N LEU A 50 48.10 16.16 1.24
CA LEU A 50 49.01 15.25 1.94
C LEU A 50 48.21 14.34 2.86
N VAL A 51 48.21 13.04 2.56
CA VAL A 51 47.44 12.01 3.28
C VAL A 51 48.33 10.87 3.77
N ASP A 52 47.86 10.18 4.79
CA ASP A 52 48.36 8.88 5.23
C ASP A 52 47.21 7.91 5.52
N LYS A 53 47.52 6.75 6.11
CA LYS A 53 46.53 5.73 6.48
C LYS A 53 45.43 6.27 7.40
N THR A 54 45.77 7.15 8.35
CA THR A 54 44.78 7.70 9.29
C THR A 54 43.76 8.59 8.60
N ASP A 55 44.15 9.30 7.54
CA ASP A 55 43.22 10.09 6.73
C ASP A 55 42.26 9.19 5.94
N PHE A 56 42.72 8.04 5.43
CA PHE A 56 41.87 7.05 4.76
C PHE A 56 40.92 6.32 5.72
N ASP A 57 41.40 5.92 6.90
CA ASP A 57 40.57 5.34 7.96
C ASP A 57 39.46 6.32 8.38
N ALA A 58 39.81 7.60 8.59
CA ALA A 58 38.84 8.63 8.92
C ALA A 58 37.84 8.89 7.78
N ALA A 59 38.27 8.81 6.52
CA ALA A 59 37.38 8.92 5.36
C ALA A 59 36.40 7.73 5.28
N ARG A 60 36.89 6.50 5.48
CA ARG A 60 36.05 5.30 5.57
C ARG A 60 35.01 5.44 6.68
N GLU A 61 35.44 5.88 7.86
CA GLU A 61 34.56 6.09 9.01
C GLU A 61 33.50 7.14 8.73
N ARG A 62 33.84 8.31 8.18
CA ARG A 62 32.84 9.32 7.77
C ARG A 62 31.80 8.78 6.80
N LEU A 63 32.24 7.97 5.82
CA LEU A 63 31.33 7.36 4.86
C LEU A 63 30.41 6.34 5.53
N LEU A 64 30.92 5.47 6.42
CA LEU A 64 30.07 4.55 7.21
C LEU A 64 29.12 5.30 8.14
N GLU A 65 29.61 6.35 8.81
CA GLU A 65 28.84 7.21 9.73
C GLU A 65 27.72 7.98 9.05
N SER A 66 27.80 8.19 7.73
CA SER A 66 26.70 8.75 6.94
C SER A 66 25.46 7.84 6.92
N GLY A 67 25.65 6.54 7.16
CA GLY A 67 24.60 5.51 7.09
C GLY A 67 24.11 5.19 5.67
N ALA A 68 24.71 5.79 4.64
CA ALA A 68 24.35 5.56 3.23
C ALA A 68 24.90 4.23 2.68
N PHE A 69 25.85 3.61 3.37
CA PHE A 69 26.54 2.40 2.93
C PHE A 69 26.45 1.29 3.98
N GLU A 70 26.22 0.06 3.54
CA GLU A 70 26.31 -1.16 4.34
C GLU A 70 27.78 -1.50 4.67
N SER A 71 28.68 -1.23 3.73
CA SER A 71 30.12 -1.39 3.93
C SER A 71 30.92 -0.40 3.09
N VAL A 72 32.09 -0.03 3.62
CA VAL A 72 33.08 0.83 2.96
C VAL A 72 34.45 0.21 3.21
N GLY A 73 35.07 -0.28 2.14
CA GLY A 73 36.46 -0.72 2.10
C GLY A 73 37.32 0.31 1.39
N TYR A 74 38.63 0.25 1.61
CA TYR A 74 39.58 1.00 0.79
C TYR A 74 40.89 0.24 0.62
N SER A 75 41.57 0.51 -0.49
CA SER A 75 42.95 0.10 -0.75
C SER A 75 43.74 1.28 -1.30
N PHE A 76 45.02 1.37 -0.95
CA PHE A 76 45.92 2.40 -1.48
C PHE A 76 47.30 1.81 -1.80
N LYS A 77 47.96 2.37 -2.81
CA LYS A 77 49.30 1.98 -3.24
C LYS A 77 50.11 3.22 -3.66
N PRO A 78 51.45 3.17 -3.64
CA PRO A 78 52.26 4.23 -4.21
C PRO A 78 51.89 4.49 -5.67
N ALA A 79 51.74 5.77 -6.03
CA ALA A 79 51.42 6.17 -7.39
C ALA A 79 52.59 5.85 -8.34
N ALA A 80 52.26 5.41 -9.56
CA ALA A 80 53.27 4.92 -10.51
C ALA A 80 54.14 6.04 -11.11
N THR A 81 53.62 7.26 -11.18
CA THR A 81 54.20 8.36 -11.97
C THR A 81 54.76 9.50 -11.12
N VAL A 82 54.31 9.66 -9.89
CA VAL A 82 54.69 10.74 -8.98
C VAL A 82 54.73 10.25 -7.55
N THR A 83 55.48 10.92 -6.67
CA THR A 83 55.47 10.62 -5.24
C THR A 83 54.09 10.92 -4.67
N GLY A 84 53.36 9.88 -4.24
CA GLY A 84 51.98 10.00 -3.77
C GLY A 84 51.27 8.65 -3.66
N TYR A 85 49.98 8.69 -3.36
CA TYR A 85 49.12 7.49 -3.27
C TYR A 85 48.01 7.49 -4.32
N ASP A 86 47.80 6.34 -4.95
CA ASP A 86 46.58 6.00 -5.69
C ASP A 86 45.67 5.19 -4.76
N THR A 87 44.43 5.66 -4.59
CA THR A 87 43.47 5.08 -3.64
C THR A 87 42.16 4.69 -4.32
N THR A 88 41.63 3.53 -3.95
CA THR A 88 40.30 3.06 -4.36
C THR A 88 39.45 2.80 -3.12
N PHE A 89 38.25 3.37 -3.08
CA PHE A 89 37.22 3.02 -2.11
C PHE A 89 36.19 2.11 -2.77
N GLU A 90 35.87 1.01 -2.09
CA GLU A 90 34.84 0.06 -2.49
C GLU A 90 33.65 0.23 -1.55
N VAL A 91 32.47 0.53 -2.09
CA VAL A 91 31.27 0.81 -1.30
C VAL A 91 30.13 -0.10 -1.68
N VAL A 92 29.33 -0.49 -0.68
CA VAL A 92 28.03 -1.15 -0.88
C VAL A 92 26.97 -0.23 -0.32
N GLU A 93 26.14 0.36 -1.19
CA GLU A 93 25.04 1.24 -0.79
C GLU A 93 23.91 0.47 -0.09
N VAL A 94 23.24 1.10 0.87
CA VAL A 94 22.02 0.53 1.47
C VAL A 94 20.92 0.41 0.42
N GLY A 95 20.42 -0.81 0.21
CA GLY A 95 19.45 -1.09 -0.84
C GLY A 95 18.02 -0.58 -0.56
N THR A 96 17.61 -0.57 0.71
CA THR A 96 16.23 -0.23 1.10
C THR A 96 16.14 1.22 1.55
N LEU A 97 15.57 2.06 0.69
CA LEU A 97 15.41 3.50 0.92
C LEU A 97 13.93 3.89 0.92
N TYR A 98 13.57 4.79 1.82
CA TYR A 98 12.20 5.28 1.97
C TYR A 98 12.13 6.77 1.67
N PRO A 99 11.07 7.26 1.00
CA PRO A 99 10.76 8.69 1.00
C PRO A 99 10.66 9.21 2.43
N TYR A 100 10.88 10.51 2.61
CA TYR A 100 10.73 11.13 3.92
C TYR A 100 9.91 12.42 3.84
N ARG A 101 9.22 12.74 4.93
CA ARG A 101 8.46 13.98 5.10
C ARG A 101 8.58 14.53 6.51
N PHE A 102 8.09 15.75 6.66
CA PHE A 102 8.04 16.47 7.92
C PHE A 102 6.58 16.64 8.34
N GLU A 103 6.29 16.42 9.62
CA GLU A 103 4.93 16.50 10.15
C GLU A 103 4.93 17.35 11.43
N ALA A 104 3.99 18.29 11.53
CA ALA A 104 3.78 19.12 12.71
C ALA A 104 5.03 19.88 13.21
N LEU A 105 6.03 20.11 12.35
CA LEU A 105 7.18 20.94 12.66
C LEU A 105 6.88 22.42 12.34
N PRO A 106 7.39 23.38 13.14
CA PRO A 106 7.08 24.80 12.96
C PRO A 106 7.58 25.42 11.64
N ALA A 107 8.57 24.81 10.98
CA ALA A 107 9.15 25.31 9.74
C ALA A 107 8.61 24.58 8.52
N SER A 108 8.68 25.23 7.35
CA SER A 108 8.27 24.60 6.08
C SER A 108 9.17 23.41 5.72
N ALA A 109 8.58 22.43 5.04
CA ALA A 109 9.32 21.26 4.56
C ALA A 109 10.54 21.66 3.70
N ASP A 110 10.41 22.69 2.86
CA ASP A 110 11.49 23.13 1.99
C ASP A 110 12.66 23.76 2.78
N ALA A 111 12.37 24.52 3.84
CA ALA A 111 13.40 25.05 4.72
C ALA A 111 14.15 23.92 5.43
N LEU A 112 13.43 22.90 5.91
CA LEU A 112 14.01 21.73 6.58
C LEU A 112 14.84 20.87 5.61
N ARG A 113 14.35 20.61 4.38
CA ARG A 113 15.13 19.92 3.34
C ARG A 113 16.40 20.68 2.99
N ALA A 114 16.31 22.01 2.84
CA ALA A 114 17.46 22.85 2.54
C ALA A 114 18.49 22.84 3.68
N ALA A 115 18.03 22.84 4.94
CA ALA A 115 18.90 22.73 6.11
C ALA A 115 19.62 21.37 6.17
N LEU A 116 18.87 20.27 6.00
CA LEU A 116 19.46 18.93 5.95
C LEU A 116 20.47 18.80 4.81
N LYS A 117 20.15 19.29 3.60
CA LYS A 117 21.05 19.20 2.44
C LYS A 117 22.39 19.92 2.65
N LYS A 118 22.44 20.95 3.49
CA LYS A 118 23.68 21.66 3.84
C LYS A 118 24.58 20.85 4.77
N GLN A 119 23.99 20.05 5.66
CA GLN A 119 24.71 19.25 6.64
C GLN A 119 25.01 17.83 6.13
N GLU A 120 24.14 17.29 5.29
CA GLU A 120 24.12 15.91 4.83
C GLU A 120 24.46 15.83 3.33
N LEU A 121 25.74 15.73 3.01
CA LEU A 121 26.24 15.70 1.63
C LEU A 121 25.70 14.53 0.80
N LEU A 122 25.26 13.44 1.46
CA LEU A 122 24.70 12.24 0.82
C LEU A 122 23.17 12.18 0.85
N LEU A 123 22.49 13.22 1.34
CA LEU A 123 21.03 13.29 1.35
C LEU A 123 20.42 13.13 -0.05
N GLY A 124 19.61 12.10 -0.26
CA GLY A 124 18.78 11.92 -1.46
C GLY A 124 17.31 12.24 -1.18
N ASP A 125 16.45 12.02 -2.17
CA ASP A 125 14.98 12.10 -2.00
C ASP A 125 14.41 10.93 -1.17
N LYS A 126 15.21 9.88 -1.02
CA LYS A 126 14.94 8.73 -0.16
C LYS A 126 16.15 8.45 0.72
N ILE A 127 15.92 7.94 1.92
CA ILE A 127 16.96 7.66 2.90
C ILE A 127 16.76 6.29 3.57
N PRO A 128 17.82 5.68 4.11
CA PRO A 128 17.71 4.47 4.92
C PRO A 128 16.91 4.72 6.20
N ALA A 129 16.07 3.76 6.61
CA ALA A 129 15.36 3.79 7.89
C ALA A 129 16.19 3.16 9.03
N THR A 130 17.52 3.32 9.02
CA THR A 130 18.38 2.78 10.07
C THR A 130 18.40 3.70 11.29
N PRO A 131 18.55 3.18 12.52
CA PRO A 131 18.61 4.02 13.72
C PRO A 131 19.70 5.12 13.63
N GLN A 132 20.81 4.82 12.99
CA GLN A 132 21.91 5.76 12.77
C GLN A 132 21.47 6.96 11.91
N VAL A 133 20.84 6.73 10.75
CA VAL A 133 20.37 7.79 9.86
C VAL A 133 19.26 8.60 10.54
N LEU A 134 18.30 7.93 11.18
CA LEU A 134 17.20 8.58 11.87
C LEU A 134 17.71 9.48 13.00
N ASN A 135 18.59 8.98 13.88
CA ASN A 135 19.16 9.76 14.98
C ASN A 135 19.97 10.96 14.47
N ARG A 136 20.76 10.77 13.41
CA ARG A 136 21.54 11.84 12.78
C ARG A 136 20.63 12.96 12.26
N TYR A 137 19.53 12.60 11.61
CA TYR A 137 18.63 13.58 11.01
C TYR A 137 17.75 14.25 12.07
N ASN A 138 17.35 13.52 13.11
CA ASN A 138 16.71 14.08 14.30
C ASN A 138 17.59 15.16 14.92
N ALA A 139 18.87 14.88 15.13
CA ALA A 139 19.83 15.84 15.68
C ALA A 139 20.02 17.08 14.77
N ALA A 140 20.10 16.88 13.45
CA ALA A 140 20.21 17.96 12.47
C ALA A 140 18.99 18.89 12.50
N ILE A 141 17.78 18.34 12.56
CA ILE A 141 16.53 19.11 12.63
C ILE A 141 16.39 19.78 14.01
N HIS A 142 16.75 19.09 15.10
CA HIS A 142 16.78 19.67 16.44
C HIS A 142 17.71 20.88 16.51
N GLN A 143 18.91 20.77 15.91
CA GLN A 143 19.86 21.87 15.79
C GLN A 143 19.31 23.02 14.94
N PHE A 144 18.59 22.73 13.84
CA PHE A 144 17.93 23.76 13.03
C PHE A 144 16.95 24.61 13.86
N PHE A 145 16.28 24.00 14.85
CA PHE A 145 15.42 24.70 15.80
C PHE A 145 16.15 25.23 17.04
N GLU A 146 17.48 25.31 17.03
CA GLU A 146 18.31 25.77 18.16
C GLU A 146 18.04 24.98 19.45
N GLY A 147 17.69 23.71 19.32
CA GLY A 147 17.35 22.82 20.43
C GLY A 147 15.97 23.03 21.04
N LYS A 148 15.12 23.90 20.46
CA LYS A 148 13.78 24.21 21.00
C LYS A 148 12.71 23.17 20.66
N VAL A 149 12.99 22.28 19.70
CA VAL A 149 12.06 21.25 19.24
C VAL A 149 12.76 19.90 19.28
N GLU A 150 12.29 19.00 20.13
CA GLU A 150 12.70 17.59 20.13
C GLU A 150 12.06 16.86 18.95
N VAL A 151 12.85 16.15 18.16
CA VAL A 151 12.41 15.53 16.90
C VAL A 151 12.64 14.03 16.94
N MET A 152 11.65 13.27 16.49
CA MET A 152 11.79 11.85 16.18
C MET A 152 11.50 11.59 14.71
N GLY A 153 12.26 10.67 14.15
CA GLY A 153 12.10 10.12 12.81
C GLY A 153 11.69 8.66 12.96
N GLU A 154 10.58 8.27 12.36
CA GLU A 154 10.07 6.91 12.43
C GLU A 154 9.50 6.45 11.09
N LEU A 155 9.47 5.15 10.87
CA LEU A 155 8.79 4.58 9.72
C LEU A 155 7.27 4.64 9.95
N ASN A 156 6.54 5.13 8.97
CA ASN A 156 5.11 5.33 9.03
C ASN A 156 4.45 4.94 7.69
N SER A 157 3.15 4.64 7.72
CA SER A 157 2.39 4.21 6.54
C SER A 157 1.09 4.99 6.33
N ASP A 158 1.00 6.23 6.84
CA ASP A 158 -0.21 7.07 6.77
C ASP A 158 -0.53 7.52 5.33
N THR A 159 0.44 7.49 4.42
CA THR A 159 0.24 7.73 2.97
C THR A 159 -0.09 6.47 2.16
N GLY A 160 0.13 5.27 2.72
CA GLY A 160 -0.24 3.97 2.14
C GLY A 160 0.98 3.17 1.68
N GLY A 161 2.09 3.87 1.45
CA GLY A 161 3.43 3.29 1.38
C GLY A 161 4.21 3.55 2.67
N LEU A 162 5.31 2.83 2.86
CA LEU A 162 6.25 3.09 3.94
C LEU A 162 7.08 4.34 3.64
N GLU A 163 7.13 5.26 4.59
CA GLU A 163 7.92 6.49 4.53
C GLU A 163 8.48 6.84 5.90
N ILE A 164 9.55 7.64 5.93
CA ILE A 164 10.12 8.16 7.17
C ILE A 164 9.47 9.50 7.49
N VAL A 165 8.91 9.64 8.69
CA VAL A 165 8.24 10.87 9.13
C VAL A 165 9.05 11.47 10.27
N PHE A 166 9.55 12.68 10.04
CA PHE A 166 10.17 13.50 11.09
C PHE A 166 9.12 14.41 11.72
N ARG A 167 8.93 14.29 13.04
CA ARG A 167 7.90 15.01 13.80
C ARG A 167 8.36 15.33 15.21
N PRO A 168 7.69 16.26 15.93
CA PRO A 168 7.94 16.45 17.35
C PRO A 168 7.80 15.16 18.15
N VAL A 169 8.64 15.01 19.17
CA VAL A 169 8.53 13.91 20.13
C VAL A 169 7.22 14.03 20.92
N GLY A 170 6.52 12.90 21.08
CA GLY A 170 5.26 12.81 21.81
C GLY A 170 4.24 11.94 21.07
N GLU A 171 3.08 11.76 21.67
CA GLU A 171 1.93 11.15 21.00
C GLU A 171 1.27 12.15 20.07
N ARG A 172 0.74 11.66 18.94
CA ARG A 172 -0.08 12.47 18.05
C ARG A 172 -1.39 12.81 18.74
N ALA A 173 -1.81 14.07 18.62
CA ALA A 173 -3.13 14.46 19.06
C ALA A 173 -4.20 13.69 18.27
N HIS A 174 -5.25 13.26 18.96
CA HIS A 174 -6.36 12.56 18.32
C HIS A 174 -7.33 13.53 17.68
N ILE A 175 -8.03 13.11 16.63
CA ILE A 175 -9.09 13.90 16.01
C ILE A 175 -10.28 13.93 16.96
N ALA A 176 -10.55 15.11 17.54
CA ALA A 176 -11.68 15.31 18.45
C ALA A 176 -12.96 15.67 17.70
N GLU A 177 -12.83 16.48 16.66
CA GLU A 177 -13.95 16.99 15.87
C GLU A 177 -13.50 17.19 14.42
N VAL A 178 -14.44 17.03 13.49
CA VAL A 178 -14.25 17.36 12.09
C VAL A 178 -15.25 18.43 11.66
N LYS A 179 -14.81 19.36 10.83
CA LYS A 179 -15.63 20.43 10.23
C LYS A 179 -15.42 20.45 8.73
N PHE A 180 -16.49 20.71 7.99
CA PHE A 180 -16.44 20.92 6.55
C PHE A 180 -16.77 22.36 6.19
N THR A 181 -16.11 22.86 5.15
CA THR A 181 -16.42 24.13 4.51
C THR A 181 -16.47 23.94 2.99
N GLY A 182 -17.21 24.80 2.29
CA GLY A 182 -17.27 24.79 0.82
C GLY A 182 -18.31 23.84 0.20
N ASN A 183 -18.81 22.85 0.94
CA ASN A 183 -19.92 22.01 0.48
C ASN A 183 -21.23 22.83 0.40
N ARG A 184 -21.96 22.68 -0.70
CA ARG A 184 -23.22 23.39 -1.00
C ARG A 184 -24.35 22.43 -1.32
N GLU A 185 -24.06 21.40 -2.09
CA GLU A 185 -25.06 20.46 -2.59
C GLU A 185 -25.20 19.26 -1.65
N MET A 186 -24.09 18.85 -1.02
CA MET A 186 -24.10 17.81 -0.01
C MET A 186 -24.41 18.39 1.38
N LEU A 187 -25.37 17.78 2.07
CA LEU A 187 -25.69 18.14 3.45
C LEU A 187 -24.49 17.88 4.36
N THR A 188 -24.02 18.93 5.05
CA THR A 188 -22.89 18.85 5.99
C THR A 188 -23.10 17.76 7.04
N ALA A 189 -24.33 17.59 7.55
CA ALA A 189 -24.66 16.58 8.54
C ALA A 189 -24.39 15.14 8.04
N LEU A 190 -24.63 14.85 6.76
CA LEU A 190 -24.35 13.54 6.17
C LEU A 190 -22.85 13.29 6.04
N LEU A 191 -22.10 14.30 5.59
CA LEU A 191 -20.64 14.22 5.49
C LEU A 191 -20.01 14.00 6.88
N LEU A 192 -20.48 14.73 7.88
CA LEU A 192 -20.04 14.59 9.26
C LEU A 192 -20.40 13.24 9.86
N GLN A 193 -21.62 12.73 9.62
CA GLN A 193 -22.04 11.42 10.11
C GLN A 193 -21.15 10.31 9.54
N LYS A 194 -20.83 10.38 8.24
CA LYS A 194 -20.01 9.37 7.57
C LYS A 194 -18.56 9.46 8.00
N LEU A 195 -17.95 10.65 7.93
CA LEU A 195 -16.53 10.82 8.22
C LEU A 195 -16.23 10.66 9.71
N SER A 196 -17.05 11.22 10.60
CA SER A 196 -16.77 11.17 12.05
C SER A 196 -16.72 9.75 12.59
N LYS A 197 -17.50 8.82 12.01
CA LYS A 197 -17.48 7.40 12.39
C LYS A 197 -16.11 6.77 12.17
N ASP A 198 -15.41 7.18 11.10
CA ASP A 198 -14.15 6.57 10.66
C ASP A 198 -12.93 7.40 11.05
N ALA A 199 -13.11 8.70 11.36
CA ALA A 199 -12.03 9.64 11.66
C ALA A 199 -11.93 10.07 13.13
N VAL A 200 -13.03 10.22 13.87
CA VAL A 200 -12.95 10.71 15.26
C VAL A 200 -12.30 9.65 16.16
N GLY A 201 -11.36 10.08 16.99
CA GLY A 201 -10.62 9.22 17.91
C GLY A 201 -9.36 8.57 17.34
N ILE A 202 -9.07 8.71 16.05
CA ILE A 202 -7.78 8.26 15.49
C ILE A 202 -6.70 9.36 15.65
N PRO A 203 -5.41 8.99 15.74
CA PRO A 203 -4.31 9.96 15.72
C PRO A 203 -4.34 10.82 14.46
N TYR A 204 -4.24 12.14 14.60
CA TYR A 204 -4.25 13.04 13.45
C TYR A 204 -2.96 12.93 12.64
N SER A 205 -3.13 12.72 11.34
CA SER A 205 -2.15 12.98 10.30
C SER A 205 -2.91 13.40 9.04
N GLU A 206 -2.47 14.44 8.34
CA GLU A 206 -3.16 14.93 7.14
C GLU A 206 -3.31 13.83 6.07
N PRO A 207 -2.27 13.04 5.73
CA PRO A 207 -2.40 11.91 4.80
C PRO A 207 -3.43 10.87 5.23
N LEU A 208 -3.52 10.59 6.54
CA LEU A 208 -4.51 9.64 7.06
C LEU A 208 -5.93 10.18 6.88
N VAL A 209 -6.17 11.45 7.24
CA VAL A 209 -7.47 12.10 7.02
C VAL A 209 -7.83 12.11 5.54
N ARG A 210 -6.88 12.42 4.66
CA ARG A 210 -7.09 12.40 3.20
C ARG A 210 -7.50 11.01 2.71
N ARG A 211 -6.87 9.95 3.21
CA ARG A 211 -7.26 8.58 2.86
C ARG A 211 -8.68 8.26 3.33
N VAL A 212 -9.05 8.64 4.55
CA VAL A 212 -10.41 8.43 5.05
C VAL A 212 -11.40 9.23 4.20
N LEU A 213 -11.10 10.47 3.82
CA LEU A 213 -11.92 11.25 2.90
C LEU A 213 -12.10 10.56 1.54
N ASP A 214 -11.02 10.02 0.98
CA ASP A 214 -11.04 9.33 -0.31
C ASP A 214 -11.86 8.02 -0.28
N SER A 215 -11.92 7.33 0.86
CA SER A 215 -12.71 6.10 1.02
C SER A 215 -14.15 6.33 1.49
N THR A 216 -14.46 7.50 2.08
CA THR A 216 -15.77 7.75 2.72
C THR A 216 -16.56 8.87 2.08
N VAL A 217 -15.94 10.02 1.82
CA VAL A 217 -16.60 11.25 1.34
C VAL A 217 -16.55 11.36 -0.18
N ARG A 218 -15.39 11.10 -0.80
CA ARG A 218 -15.24 11.13 -2.27
C ARG A 218 -16.27 10.24 -2.99
N PRO A 219 -16.54 8.98 -2.56
CA PRO A 219 -17.53 8.15 -3.23
C PRO A 219 -18.94 8.77 -3.22
N MET A 220 -19.31 9.49 -2.16
CA MET A 220 -20.61 10.17 -2.07
C MET A 220 -20.78 11.27 -3.12
N TYR A 221 -19.69 11.96 -3.47
CA TYR A 221 -19.67 12.94 -4.56
C TYR A 221 -19.61 12.26 -5.94
N GLU A 222 -18.85 11.16 -6.08
CA GLU A 222 -18.81 10.37 -7.32
C GLU A 222 -20.19 9.76 -7.65
N GLU A 223 -21.01 9.43 -6.65
CA GLU A 223 -22.41 9.03 -6.83
C GLU A 223 -23.26 10.13 -7.49
N GLN A 224 -22.91 11.39 -7.29
CA GLN A 224 -23.56 12.54 -7.91
C GLN A 224 -22.90 13.00 -9.21
N GLY A 225 -21.96 12.22 -9.76
CA GLY A 225 -21.19 12.58 -10.96
C GLY A 225 -20.09 13.62 -10.72
N ARG A 226 -19.78 13.97 -9.48
CA ARG A 226 -18.76 14.95 -9.13
C ARG A 226 -17.39 14.31 -8.97
N ILE A 227 -16.85 13.77 -10.08
CA ILE A 227 -15.60 13.00 -10.10
C ILE A 227 -14.34 13.83 -9.84
N ARG A 228 -14.44 15.15 -9.99
CA ARG A 228 -13.37 16.11 -9.73
C ARG A 228 -13.45 16.75 -8.34
N VAL A 229 -14.24 16.19 -7.42
CA VAL A 229 -14.25 16.65 -6.03
C VAL A 229 -12.83 16.69 -5.46
N ALA A 230 -12.48 17.78 -4.80
CA ALA A 230 -11.17 17.98 -4.22
C ALA A 230 -11.27 18.43 -2.76
N PHE A 231 -10.23 18.10 -2.00
CA PHE A 231 -10.04 18.53 -0.62
C PHE A 231 -8.77 19.40 -0.59
N PRO A 232 -8.85 20.65 -1.09
CA PRO A 232 -7.67 21.49 -1.34
C PRO A 232 -6.95 21.88 -0.05
N GLU A 233 -7.68 21.97 1.06
CA GLU A 233 -7.14 22.39 2.34
C GLU A 233 -7.67 21.50 3.47
N ILE A 234 -6.75 20.95 4.25
CA ILE A 234 -7.02 20.20 5.47
C ILE A 234 -6.17 20.82 6.56
N THR A 235 -6.80 21.46 7.54
CA THR A 235 -6.10 22.11 8.65
C THR A 235 -6.52 21.50 9.97
N ALA A 236 -5.60 21.45 10.93
CA ALA A 236 -5.89 21.02 12.29
C ALA A 236 -5.53 22.14 13.27
N LYS A 237 -6.43 22.41 14.20
CA LYS A 237 -6.20 23.32 15.33
C LYS A 237 -6.45 22.58 16.63
N LYS A 238 -5.73 22.93 17.70
CA LYS A 238 -5.99 22.36 19.02
C LYS A 238 -7.44 22.63 19.42
N ALA A 239 -8.12 21.61 19.93
CA ALA A 239 -9.47 21.76 20.46
C ALA A 239 -9.47 22.59 21.75
N GLU A 240 -10.54 23.34 21.99
CA GLU A 240 -10.65 24.19 23.18
C GLU A 240 -10.87 23.39 24.47
N ASN A 241 -11.57 22.25 24.35
CA ASN A 241 -12.11 21.51 25.51
C ASN A 241 -11.41 20.16 25.77
N ASN A 242 -10.43 19.77 24.97
CA ASN A 242 -9.66 18.53 25.16
C ASN A 242 -8.28 18.63 24.49
N ASP A 243 -7.47 17.58 24.68
CA ASP A 243 -6.12 17.48 24.10
C ASP A 243 -6.10 17.01 22.63
N GLY A 244 -7.27 16.92 21.99
CA GLY A 244 -7.38 16.58 20.58
C GLY A 244 -7.28 17.79 19.66
N VAL A 245 -7.52 17.53 18.38
CA VAL A 245 -7.56 18.56 17.33
C VAL A 245 -8.93 18.62 16.65
N VAL A 246 -9.33 19.83 16.27
CA VAL A 246 -10.44 20.10 15.36
C VAL A 246 -9.86 20.16 13.96
N VAL A 247 -10.27 19.23 13.10
CA VAL A 247 -9.84 19.15 11.70
C VAL A 247 -10.86 19.86 10.82
N THR A 248 -10.44 20.90 10.11
CA THR A 248 -11.28 21.64 9.14
C THR A 248 -10.88 21.27 7.73
N ILE A 249 -11.84 20.81 6.94
CA ILE A 249 -11.67 20.27 5.59
C ILE A 249 -12.44 21.16 4.63
N ALA A 250 -11.72 21.86 3.77
CA ALA A 250 -12.31 22.58 2.65
C ALA A 250 -12.67 21.58 1.54
N ILE A 251 -13.86 21.72 0.98
CA ILE A 251 -14.35 20.93 -0.15
C ILE A 251 -14.51 21.86 -1.35
N ASP A 252 -13.89 21.48 -2.46
CA ASP A 252 -14.28 21.90 -3.79
C ASP A 252 -15.08 20.75 -4.42
N GLU A 253 -16.38 20.95 -4.60
CA GLU A 253 -17.26 19.90 -5.11
C GLU A 253 -16.99 19.58 -6.59
N GLY A 254 -16.34 20.47 -7.34
CA GLY A 254 -16.15 20.34 -8.79
C GLY A 254 -17.47 20.32 -9.58
N PRO A 255 -17.42 20.24 -10.92
CA PRO A 255 -18.62 20.15 -11.75
C PRO A 255 -19.23 18.74 -11.77
N VAL A 256 -20.47 18.66 -12.23
CA VAL A 256 -21.18 17.37 -12.44
C VAL A 256 -20.84 16.84 -13.83
N TYR A 257 -20.34 15.61 -13.89
CA TYR A 257 -20.02 14.92 -15.13
C TYR A 257 -21.17 14.06 -15.62
N LYS A 258 -21.32 14.01 -16.94
CA LYS A 258 -22.23 13.11 -17.63
C LYS A 258 -21.49 11.87 -18.13
N LEU A 259 -22.19 10.75 -18.15
CA LEU A 259 -21.68 9.51 -18.69
C LEU A 259 -21.64 9.59 -20.21
N GLY A 260 -20.46 9.37 -20.78
CA GLY A 260 -20.26 9.27 -22.21
C GLY A 260 -20.52 7.84 -22.69
N THR A 261 -19.56 7.28 -23.42
CA THR A 261 -19.61 5.90 -23.91
C THR A 261 -19.12 4.95 -22.83
N VAL A 262 -19.82 3.84 -22.62
CA VAL A 262 -19.35 2.71 -21.80
C VAL A 262 -19.09 1.52 -22.71
N ALA A 263 -17.83 1.09 -22.78
CA ALA A 263 -17.42 -0.04 -23.60
C ALA A 263 -17.05 -1.24 -22.72
N LEU A 264 -17.57 -2.43 -23.06
CA LEU A 264 -17.18 -3.69 -22.42
C LEU A 264 -16.08 -4.37 -23.24
N ALA A 265 -15.01 -4.78 -22.57
CA ALA A 265 -13.86 -5.49 -23.15
C ALA A 265 -13.50 -6.72 -22.31
N GLY A 266 -12.61 -7.58 -22.83
CA GLY A 266 -12.19 -8.81 -22.14
C GLY A 266 -13.16 -9.99 -22.25
N VAL A 267 -14.20 -9.87 -23.09
CA VAL A 267 -15.19 -10.92 -23.37
C VAL A 267 -15.38 -11.10 -24.89
N PRO A 268 -15.82 -12.28 -25.36
CA PRO A 268 -16.21 -12.47 -26.75
C PRO A 268 -17.30 -11.50 -27.17
N THR A 269 -17.21 -10.97 -28.40
CA THR A 269 -18.18 -10.01 -28.96
C THR A 269 -19.61 -10.54 -28.96
N THR A 270 -19.79 -11.86 -29.05
CA THR A 270 -21.10 -12.53 -28.99
C THR A 270 -21.79 -12.41 -27.62
N GLU A 271 -21.03 -12.15 -26.55
CA GLU A 271 -21.56 -12.04 -25.19
C GLU A 271 -21.81 -10.58 -24.77
N VAL A 272 -21.17 -9.61 -25.42
CA VAL A 272 -21.25 -8.18 -25.08
C VAL A 272 -22.71 -7.70 -25.02
N ALA A 273 -23.51 -7.97 -26.06
CA ALA A 273 -24.91 -7.55 -26.10
C ALA A 273 -25.80 -8.19 -25.01
N ALA A 274 -25.41 -9.34 -24.46
CA ALA A 274 -26.12 -9.96 -23.34
C ALA A 274 -25.72 -9.33 -22.00
N LEU A 275 -24.48 -8.89 -21.87
CA LEU A 275 -23.95 -8.23 -20.68
C LEU A 275 -24.38 -6.77 -20.60
N GLU A 276 -24.46 -6.06 -21.72
CA GLU A 276 -25.03 -4.71 -21.81
C GLU A 276 -26.48 -4.71 -21.31
N LYS A 277 -27.27 -5.77 -21.53
CA LYS A 277 -28.64 -5.85 -20.97
C LYS A 277 -28.72 -5.93 -19.45
N LEU A 278 -27.61 -6.16 -18.75
CA LEU A 278 -27.54 -6.19 -17.29
C LEU A 278 -27.22 -4.82 -16.69
N ASP A 279 -26.80 -3.87 -17.53
CA ASP A 279 -26.50 -2.53 -17.11
C ASP A 279 -27.77 -1.69 -16.83
N ASP A 280 -27.59 -0.64 -16.03
CA ASP A 280 -28.62 0.33 -15.67
C ASP A 280 -28.14 1.77 -15.94
N TRP A 281 -27.18 1.90 -16.85
CA TRP A 281 -26.57 3.19 -17.21
C TRP A 281 -26.93 3.55 -18.65
N HIS A 282 -27.12 4.85 -18.90
CA HIS A 282 -27.34 5.36 -20.25
C HIS A 282 -26.39 6.53 -20.53
N LYS A 283 -25.98 6.66 -21.80
CA LYS A 283 -25.21 7.82 -22.26
C LYS A 283 -26.03 9.10 -21.99
N GLY A 284 -25.38 10.10 -21.41
CA GLY A 284 -25.97 11.38 -21.02
C GLY A 284 -26.53 11.41 -19.59
N ASP A 285 -26.63 10.26 -18.91
CA ASP A 285 -26.96 10.24 -17.49
C ASP A 285 -25.87 10.95 -16.67
N THR A 286 -26.20 11.35 -15.45
CA THR A 286 -25.15 11.72 -14.49
C THR A 286 -24.23 10.51 -14.26
N ALA A 287 -22.92 10.75 -14.24
CA ALA A 287 -21.89 9.72 -14.08
C ALA A 287 -21.86 9.17 -12.65
N ASN A 288 -22.89 8.42 -12.26
CA ASN A 288 -23.03 7.82 -10.93
C ASN A 288 -22.24 6.51 -10.85
N PHE A 289 -21.09 6.55 -10.18
CA PHE A 289 -20.20 5.39 -10.08
C PHE A 289 -20.73 4.26 -9.19
N ALA A 290 -21.61 4.53 -8.22
CA ALA A 290 -22.24 3.45 -7.45
C ALA A 290 -23.24 2.65 -8.30
N ARG A 291 -24.00 3.32 -9.17
CA ARG A 291 -24.90 2.64 -10.11
C ARG A 291 -24.12 1.81 -11.14
N ILE A 292 -22.99 2.34 -11.61
CA ILE A 292 -22.07 1.60 -12.47
C ILE A 292 -21.55 0.37 -11.73
N GLU A 293 -21.04 0.52 -10.51
CA GLU A 293 -20.54 -0.61 -9.72
C GLU A 293 -21.63 -1.66 -9.44
N ALA A 294 -22.87 -1.25 -9.16
CA ALA A 294 -23.98 -2.17 -8.97
C ALA A 294 -24.28 -2.99 -10.24
N SER A 295 -24.14 -2.38 -11.41
CA SER A 295 -24.29 -3.06 -12.70
C SER A 295 -23.09 -3.97 -13.01
N LEU A 296 -21.87 -3.54 -12.69
CA LEU A 296 -20.67 -4.37 -12.78
C LEU A 296 -20.73 -5.59 -11.85
N ALA A 297 -21.30 -5.45 -10.65
CA ALA A 297 -21.55 -6.56 -9.75
C ALA A 297 -22.48 -7.61 -10.36
N LYS A 298 -23.52 -7.20 -11.09
CA LYS A 298 -24.39 -8.13 -11.85
C LYS A 298 -23.63 -8.83 -12.96
N ILE A 299 -22.77 -8.12 -13.68
CA ILE A 299 -21.91 -8.70 -14.72
C ILE A 299 -20.94 -9.73 -14.11
N ARG A 300 -20.26 -9.39 -13.01
CA ARG A 300 -19.39 -10.32 -12.28
C ARG A 300 -20.17 -11.54 -11.80
N GLN A 301 -21.35 -11.36 -11.22
CA GLN A 301 -22.20 -12.48 -10.82
C GLN A 301 -22.60 -13.35 -12.01
N ARG A 302 -22.94 -12.75 -13.15
CA ARG A 302 -23.25 -13.49 -14.37
C ARG A 302 -22.09 -14.37 -14.82
N GLN A 303 -20.86 -13.85 -14.79
CA GLN A 303 -19.65 -14.63 -15.09
C GLN A 303 -19.44 -15.76 -14.06
N ARG A 304 -19.64 -15.49 -12.76
CA ARG A 304 -19.54 -16.52 -11.71
C ARG A 304 -20.58 -17.64 -11.85
N THR A 305 -21.79 -17.34 -12.33
CA THR A 305 -22.79 -18.37 -12.67
C THR A 305 -22.39 -19.23 -13.88
N GLN A 306 -21.34 -18.86 -14.61
CA GLN A 306 -20.80 -19.61 -15.75
C GLN A 306 -19.51 -20.36 -15.39
N GLY A 307 -19.09 -20.39 -14.12
CA GLY A 307 -17.87 -21.06 -13.66
C GLY A 307 -16.69 -20.13 -13.43
N TYR A 308 -16.78 -18.86 -13.79
CA TYR A 308 -15.67 -17.91 -13.61
C TYR A 308 -15.69 -17.32 -12.19
N LEU A 309 -15.32 -18.12 -11.19
CA LEU A 309 -15.43 -17.72 -9.78
C LEU A 309 -14.56 -16.52 -9.40
N GLN A 310 -13.43 -16.39 -10.10
CA GLN A 310 -12.48 -15.29 -9.93
C GLN A 310 -12.79 -14.11 -10.85
N ALA A 311 -13.98 -14.07 -11.47
CA ALA A 311 -14.35 -12.98 -12.36
C ALA A 311 -14.32 -11.63 -11.64
N ASP A 312 -13.61 -10.68 -12.25
CA ASP A 312 -13.47 -9.32 -11.79
C ASP A 312 -13.65 -8.30 -12.93
N THR A 313 -13.78 -7.03 -12.58
CA THR A 313 -13.95 -5.94 -13.54
C THR A 313 -13.02 -4.78 -13.22
N LYS A 314 -12.23 -4.33 -14.20
CA LYS A 314 -11.40 -3.13 -14.10
C LYS A 314 -11.95 -2.03 -14.96
N VAL A 315 -12.21 -0.87 -14.36
CA VAL A 315 -12.76 0.30 -15.05
C VAL A 315 -11.65 1.30 -15.33
N VAL A 316 -11.43 1.60 -16.60
CA VAL A 316 -10.60 2.73 -17.04
C VAL A 316 -11.52 3.90 -17.34
N ARG A 317 -11.27 5.04 -16.69
CA ARG A 317 -12.04 6.28 -16.85
C ARG A 317 -11.28 7.22 -17.79
N ASP A 318 -11.97 7.71 -18.81
CA ASP A 318 -11.45 8.69 -19.77
C ASP A 318 -12.27 9.98 -19.62
N ILE A 319 -11.69 10.95 -18.92
CA ILE A 319 -12.36 12.15 -18.40
C ILE A 319 -12.12 13.32 -19.35
N HIS A 320 -13.20 13.92 -19.82
CA HIS A 320 -13.20 15.10 -20.67
C HIS A 320 -13.68 16.30 -19.84
N ASP A 321 -12.73 17.08 -19.32
CA ASP A 321 -13.05 18.23 -18.46
C ASP A 321 -13.73 19.37 -19.25
N GLU A 322 -13.49 19.49 -20.57
CA GLU A 322 -14.04 20.58 -21.40
C GLU A 322 -15.57 20.51 -21.56
N ASP A 323 -16.11 19.31 -21.75
CA ASP A 323 -17.55 19.07 -21.93
C ASP A 323 -18.20 18.39 -20.71
N HIS A 324 -17.43 18.19 -19.64
CA HIS A 324 -17.82 17.48 -18.43
C HIS A 324 -18.41 16.09 -18.72
N THR A 325 -17.75 15.33 -19.60
CA THR A 325 -18.14 13.94 -19.88
C THR A 325 -17.08 12.94 -19.41
N VAL A 326 -17.51 11.72 -19.11
CA VAL A 326 -16.61 10.62 -18.77
C VAL A 326 -16.97 9.38 -19.58
N ASN A 327 -16.03 8.92 -20.40
CA ASN A 327 -16.11 7.63 -21.07
C ASN A 327 -15.53 6.55 -20.16
N LEU A 328 -16.09 5.34 -20.22
CA LEU A 328 -15.64 4.21 -19.42
C LEU A 328 -15.28 3.05 -20.35
N THR A 329 -14.13 2.44 -20.08
CA THR A 329 -13.79 1.12 -20.63
C THR A 329 -13.75 0.12 -19.48
N VAL A 330 -14.66 -0.84 -19.51
CA VAL A 330 -14.79 -1.91 -18.51
C VAL A 330 -14.12 -3.15 -19.06
N ASN A 331 -12.95 -3.47 -18.52
CA ASN A 331 -12.23 -4.71 -18.81
C ASN A 331 -12.73 -5.81 -17.87
N ILE A 332 -13.40 -6.82 -18.43
CA ILE A 332 -13.87 -7.98 -17.68
C ILE A 332 -12.74 -9.02 -17.66
N GLU A 333 -12.27 -9.36 -16.47
CA GLU A 333 -11.24 -10.36 -16.25
C GLU A 333 -11.89 -11.62 -15.71
N ARG A 334 -12.15 -12.60 -16.58
CA ARG A 334 -12.87 -13.83 -16.20
C ARG A 334 -12.08 -14.74 -15.26
N GLY A 335 -10.77 -14.77 -15.42
CA GLY A 335 -9.95 -15.82 -14.82
C GLY A 335 -10.28 -17.22 -15.38
N PRO A 336 -9.81 -18.28 -14.72
CA PRO A 336 -10.07 -19.65 -15.14
C PRO A 336 -11.51 -20.08 -14.87
N GLN A 337 -12.03 -21.00 -15.69
CA GLN A 337 -13.35 -21.59 -15.50
C GLN A 337 -13.27 -22.77 -14.54
N PHE A 338 -14.01 -22.70 -13.45
CA PHE A 338 -14.15 -23.76 -12.47
C PHE A 338 -15.28 -24.71 -12.84
N THR A 339 -15.06 -25.99 -12.59
CA THR A 339 -16.06 -27.06 -12.79
C THR A 339 -16.46 -27.69 -11.48
N LEU A 340 -17.64 -28.31 -11.43
CA LEU A 340 -18.05 -29.10 -10.28
C LEU A 340 -17.15 -30.34 -10.19
N GLY A 341 -16.50 -30.54 -9.03
CA GLY A 341 -15.78 -31.76 -8.71
C GLY A 341 -16.74 -32.82 -8.18
N LYS A 342 -16.75 -33.03 -6.87
CA LYS A 342 -17.61 -34.00 -6.18
C LYS A 342 -18.81 -33.34 -5.52
N LEU A 343 -19.95 -34.02 -5.57
CA LEU A 343 -21.13 -33.70 -4.77
C LEU A 343 -21.26 -34.70 -3.61
N ASN A 344 -21.01 -34.21 -2.40
CA ASN A 344 -21.22 -34.92 -1.15
C ASN A 344 -22.54 -34.48 -0.51
N ILE A 345 -23.32 -35.44 -0.03
CA ILE A 345 -24.59 -35.20 0.67
C ILE A 345 -24.51 -35.90 2.02
N GLN A 346 -24.76 -35.18 3.10
CA GLN A 346 -24.60 -35.68 4.46
C GLN A 346 -25.84 -35.42 5.32
N GLY A 347 -26.15 -36.38 6.19
CA GLY A 347 -27.19 -36.26 7.22
C GLY A 347 -28.61 -36.64 6.79
N LEU A 348 -28.79 -37.15 5.57
CA LEU A 348 -30.06 -37.75 5.11
C LEU A 348 -30.06 -39.27 5.28
N ASP A 349 -31.26 -39.86 5.31
CA ASP A 349 -31.45 -41.31 5.32
C ASP A 349 -31.18 -41.97 3.95
N LEU A 350 -31.24 -43.30 3.90
CA LEU A 350 -30.98 -44.11 2.69
C LEU A 350 -31.97 -43.87 1.54
N ILE A 351 -33.07 -43.14 1.78
CA ILE A 351 -34.09 -42.81 0.78
C ILE A 351 -33.98 -41.35 0.35
N GLY A 352 -33.70 -40.45 1.30
CA GLY A 352 -33.60 -39.02 1.10
C GLY A 352 -32.37 -38.59 0.32
N GLU A 353 -31.20 -39.21 0.57
CA GLU A 353 -29.96 -38.87 -0.14
C GLU A 353 -30.07 -39.11 -1.66
N PRO A 354 -30.53 -40.29 -2.14
CA PRO A 354 -30.73 -40.51 -3.58
C PRO A 354 -31.77 -39.56 -4.19
N ALA A 355 -32.82 -39.19 -3.43
CA ALA A 355 -33.84 -38.26 -3.90
C ALA A 355 -33.27 -36.85 -4.12
N ILE A 356 -32.51 -36.32 -3.14
CA ILE A 356 -31.81 -35.04 -3.26
C ILE A 356 -30.79 -35.07 -4.39
N ARG A 357 -29.99 -36.15 -4.49
CA ARG A 357 -29.00 -36.32 -5.57
C ARG A 357 -29.65 -36.28 -6.95
N LYS A 358 -30.83 -36.89 -7.11
CA LYS A 358 -31.57 -36.88 -8.39
C LYS A 358 -32.12 -35.50 -8.75
N MET A 359 -32.39 -34.64 -7.77
CA MET A 359 -32.87 -33.27 -8.00
C MET A 359 -31.73 -32.30 -8.36
N TRP A 360 -30.50 -32.62 -7.97
CA TRP A 360 -29.31 -31.85 -8.31
C TRP A 360 -29.04 -31.90 -9.81
N LYS A 361 -28.85 -30.73 -10.44
CA LYS A 361 -28.81 -30.59 -11.91
C LYS A 361 -27.40 -30.42 -12.49
N ILE A 362 -26.42 -30.09 -11.67
CA ILE A 362 -25.05 -29.85 -12.13
C ILE A 362 -24.26 -31.15 -11.98
N GLU A 363 -23.77 -31.70 -13.08
CA GLU A 363 -22.97 -32.92 -13.05
C GLU A 363 -21.48 -32.61 -12.84
N PRO A 364 -20.70 -33.52 -12.23
CA PRO A 364 -19.24 -33.40 -12.19
C PRO A 364 -18.64 -33.12 -13.57
N GLY A 365 -17.71 -32.16 -13.64
CA GLY A 365 -17.10 -31.67 -14.87
C GLY A 365 -17.88 -30.58 -15.61
N GLN A 366 -19.13 -30.30 -15.23
CA GLN A 366 -19.85 -29.13 -15.75
C GLN A 366 -19.37 -27.84 -15.07
N PRO A 367 -19.47 -26.68 -15.74
CA PRO A 367 -19.14 -25.39 -15.12
C PRO A 367 -19.89 -25.19 -13.81
N PHE A 368 -19.15 -24.86 -12.76
CA PHE A 368 -19.72 -24.62 -11.45
C PHE A 368 -20.54 -23.32 -11.47
N GLN A 369 -21.73 -23.33 -10.88
CA GLN A 369 -22.60 -22.15 -10.86
C GLN A 369 -22.61 -21.56 -9.46
N ASP A 370 -21.96 -20.40 -9.30
CA ASP A 370 -21.93 -19.69 -8.02
C ASP A 370 -23.35 -19.37 -7.51
N GLY A 371 -23.61 -19.65 -6.23
CA GLY A 371 -24.91 -19.52 -5.57
C GLY A 371 -25.94 -20.62 -5.90
N TYR A 372 -25.65 -21.55 -6.81
CA TYR A 372 -26.55 -22.68 -7.09
C TYR A 372 -26.76 -23.62 -5.88
N PRO A 373 -25.72 -24.02 -5.10
CA PRO A 373 -25.91 -24.93 -3.97
C PRO A 373 -26.92 -24.39 -2.94
N GLU A 374 -26.81 -23.12 -2.57
CA GLU A 374 -27.71 -22.46 -1.64
C GLU A 374 -29.11 -22.32 -2.22
N ALA A 375 -29.23 -21.89 -3.47
CA ALA A 375 -30.52 -21.76 -4.16
C ALA A 375 -31.25 -23.11 -4.28
N PHE A 376 -30.49 -24.19 -4.52
CA PHE A 376 -31.01 -25.55 -4.54
C PHE A 376 -31.60 -25.96 -3.19
N LEU A 377 -30.87 -25.75 -2.09
CA LEU A 377 -31.36 -26.06 -0.74
C LEU A 377 -32.58 -25.22 -0.36
N ASN A 378 -32.64 -23.95 -0.77
CA ASN A 378 -33.81 -23.09 -0.56
C ASN A 378 -35.04 -23.66 -1.27
N ARG A 379 -34.91 -24.02 -2.55
CA ARG A 379 -36.01 -24.62 -3.33
C ARG A 379 -36.52 -25.92 -2.71
N VAL A 380 -35.62 -26.82 -2.31
CA VAL A 380 -35.99 -28.09 -1.66
C VAL A 380 -36.82 -27.85 -0.41
N ARG A 381 -36.51 -26.82 0.38
CA ARG A 381 -37.27 -26.44 1.58
C ARG A 381 -38.64 -25.85 1.23
N GLU A 382 -38.69 -24.96 0.24
CA GLU A 382 -39.93 -24.30 -0.19
C GLU A 382 -40.94 -25.26 -0.81
N GLU A 383 -40.47 -26.25 -1.58
CA GLU A 383 -41.35 -27.25 -2.21
C GLU A 383 -41.97 -28.22 -1.19
N GLY A 384 -41.46 -28.26 0.05
CA GLY A 384 -42.05 -29.07 1.13
C GLY A 384 -42.08 -30.57 0.86
N ILE A 385 -41.21 -31.05 -0.03
CA ILE A 385 -41.21 -32.43 -0.54
C ILE A 385 -40.63 -33.47 0.44
N PHE A 386 -40.02 -33.03 1.55
CA PHE A 386 -39.45 -33.89 2.59
C PHE A 386 -40.08 -33.59 3.95
N ASP A 387 -40.39 -34.63 4.72
CA ASP A 387 -40.73 -34.48 6.13
C ASP A 387 -39.46 -34.42 6.99
N ASN A 388 -39.44 -33.56 8.01
CA ASN A 388 -38.35 -33.43 8.97
C ASN A 388 -36.94 -33.26 8.35
N LEU A 389 -36.81 -32.43 7.31
CA LEU A 389 -35.52 -32.14 6.64
C LEU A 389 -34.49 -31.44 7.57
N GLY A 390 -34.98 -30.78 8.63
CA GLY A 390 -34.14 -30.09 9.60
C GLY A 390 -33.45 -28.84 9.03
N LYS A 391 -32.30 -28.47 9.62
CA LYS A 391 -31.44 -27.38 9.13
C LYS A 391 -30.61 -27.85 7.94
N THR A 392 -30.45 -26.99 6.95
CA THR A 392 -29.67 -27.26 5.74
C THR A 392 -28.58 -26.22 5.55
N ARG A 393 -27.40 -26.63 5.09
CA ARG A 393 -26.36 -25.70 4.58
C ARG A 393 -25.56 -26.32 3.45
N ALA A 394 -25.00 -25.48 2.59
CA ALA A 394 -24.01 -25.87 1.60
C ALA A 394 -22.62 -25.39 2.00
N GLU A 395 -21.60 -26.16 1.63
CA GLU A 395 -20.21 -25.74 1.63
C GLU A 395 -19.60 -26.03 0.27
N SER A 396 -18.77 -25.10 -0.21
CA SER A 396 -18.02 -25.23 -1.44
C SER A 396 -16.53 -25.16 -1.11
N ASN A 397 -15.78 -26.20 -1.46
CA ASN A 397 -14.33 -26.23 -1.35
C ASN A 397 -13.72 -25.98 -2.73
N ILE A 398 -13.01 -24.86 -2.87
CA ILE A 398 -12.43 -24.41 -4.14
C ILE A 398 -10.97 -24.88 -4.21
N ASP A 399 -10.65 -25.69 -5.20
CA ASP A 399 -9.28 -26.06 -5.55
C ASP A 399 -8.83 -25.18 -6.73
N ASN A 400 -7.92 -24.24 -6.46
CA ASN A 400 -7.39 -23.33 -7.46
C ASN A 400 -6.40 -23.99 -8.42
N ASP A 401 -5.76 -25.10 -8.04
CA ASP A 401 -4.77 -25.77 -8.89
C ASP A 401 -5.49 -26.61 -9.96
N SER A 402 -6.53 -27.35 -9.54
CA SER A 402 -7.33 -28.16 -10.45
C SER A 402 -8.52 -27.40 -11.06
N HIS A 403 -8.80 -26.18 -10.61
CA HIS A 403 -9.98 -25.38 -10.99
C HIS A 403 -11.28 -26.17 -10.81
N THR A 404 -11.39 -26.88 -9.68
CA THR A 404 -12.59 -27.65 -9.33
C THR A 404 -13.22 -27.13 -8.06
N VAL A 405 -14.52 -27.37 -7.92
CA VAL A 405 -15.28 -27.04 -6.71
C VAL A 405 -15.97 -28.29 -6.21
N ASP A 406 -15.58 -28.77 -5.05
CA ASP A 406 -16.27 -29.84 -4.35
C ASP A 406 -17.38 -29.23 -3.48
N VAL A 407 -18.60 -29.73 -3.64
CA VAL A 407 -19.77 -29.26 -2.88
C VAL A 407 -20.18 -30.29 -1.85
N THR A 408 -20.38 -29.85 -0.62
CA THR A 408 -20.99 -30.66 0.44
C THR A 408 -22.30 -30.04 0.90
N LEU A 409 -23.39 -30.80 0.78
CA LEU A 409 -24.71 -30.43 1.30
C LEU A 409 -24.94 -31.13 2.63
N PHE A 410 -25.21 -30.36 3.68
CA PHE A 410 -25.51 -30.89 5.02
C PHE A 410 -26.98 -30.74 5.35
N PHE A 411 -27.54 -31.79 5.95
CA PHE A 411 -28.90 -31.87 6.46
C PHE A 411 -28.85 -32.34 7.92
N SER A 412 -29.67 -31.76 8.80
CA SER A 412 -29.69 -32.14 10.22
C SER A 412 -30.83 -33.08 10.61
N GLY A 413 -31.71 -33.41 9.67
CA GLY A 413 -32.83 -34.33 9.87
C GLY A 413 -32.82 -35.43 8.81
N ALA A 414 -33.42 -36.58 9.13
CA ALA A 414 -33.40 -37.77 8.27
C ALA A 414 -33.98 -37.51 6.87
N GLY A 415 -34.90 -36.53 6.74
CA GLY A 415 -35.41 -36.04 5.46
C GLY A 415 -36.00 -37.15 4.60
N THR A 416 -37.14 -37.72 5.01
CA THR A 416 -37.81 -38.75 4.23
C THR A 416 -38.74 -38.10 3.20
N PRO A 417 -38.66 -38.45 1.89
CA PRO A 417 -39.56 -37.90 0.87
C PRO A 417 -41.02 -38.19 1.21
N LEU A 418 -41.90 -37.18 1.07
CA LEU A 418 -43.34 -37.39 1.19
C LEU A 418 -43.82 -38.32 0.07
N LYS A 419 -44.52 -39.41 0.42
CA LYS A 419 -45.14 -40.29 -0.58
C LYS A 419 -46.13 -39.47 -1.40
N ASN A 420 -45.89 -39.43 -2.71
CA ASN A 420 -46.72 -38.73 -3.69
C ASN A 420 -48.19 -39.16 -3.55
N THR A 421 -49.01 -38.38 -2.85
CA THR A 421 -50.46 -38.52 -2.90
C THR A 421 -50.90 -37.91 -4.21
N GLY A 422 -51.06 -38.76 -5.22
CA GLY A 422 -51.73 -38.39 -6.47
C GLY A 422 -53.13 -37.86 -6.18
N GLY A 423 -53.23 -36.54 -6.00
CA GLY A 423 -54.47 -35.81 -5.78
C GLY A 423 -54.47 -34.60 -6.69
N LYS A 424 -55.17 -34.72 -7.82
CA LYS A 424 -55.53 -33.61 -8.71
C LYS A 424 -55.89 -32.37 -7.88
N ARG A 425 -55.14 -31.28 -8.03
CA ARG A 425 -55.66 -29.95 -7.72
C ARG A 425 -56.27 -29.37 -9.00
N ARG A 426 -57.59 -29.14 -8.94
CA ARG A 426 -58.38 -28.38 -9.90
C ARG A 426 -58.01 -26.91 -9.84
#